data_AF-A0A9J6H5J5-F1
#
_entry.id   AF-A0A9J6H5J5-F1
#
_cell.length_a   1.000
_cell.length_b   1.000
_cell.length_c   1.000
_cell.angle_alpha   90.00
_cell.angle_beta   90.00
_cell.angle_gamma   90.00
#
_symmetry.space_group_name_H-M   'P 1'
#
loop_
_entity.id
_entity.type
_entity.pdbx_description
1 polymer ?
#
loop_
_entity_poly.entity_id
_entity_poly.type
_entity_poly.pdbx_seq_one_letter_code
_entity_poly.pdbx_strand_id
1 'polypeptide(L)'
;MAQEQLSVAVYFAKMLSEMYSDEQNSLYVQFLIPIVDEFVKLNKVLQNEDPDPSKLFKDFSSFVVCLLHRIVLPGHASIDCDWESHVMHVRACQLGSVFRDALGKSSLSDERKNHS
;
A
#
# COMPACT_ATOMS: atom_id res chain seq x y z
N MET A 1 2.10 -30.91 18.32
CA MET A 1 2.34 -30.23 17.03
C MET A 1 1.08 -29.58 16.45
N ALA A 2 -0.05 -30.29 16.22
CA ALA A 2 -1.26 -29.65 15.69
C ALA A 2 -1.93 -28.63 16.65
N GLN A 3 -1.88 -28.88 17.96
CA GLN A 3 -2.51 -28.06 19.00
C GLN A 3 -1.77 -26.73 19.26
N GLU A 4 -0.44 -26.71 19.06
CA GLU A 4 0.39 -25.49 19.09
C GLU A 4 0.20 -24.62 17.85
N GLN A 5 0.03 -25.22 16.66
CA GLN A 5 -0.24 -24.41 15.46
C GLN A 5 -1.63 -23.76 15.48
N LEU A 6 -2.62 -24.41 16.10
CA LEU A 6 -3.96 -23.84 16.27
C LEU A 6 -3.95 -22.63 17.22
N SER A 7 -3.16 -22.66 18.30
CA SER A 7 -3.05 -21.52 19.21
C SER A 7 -2.35 -20.32 18.55
N VAL A 8 -1.32 -20.58 17.73
CA VAL A 8 -0.61 -19.54 16.96
C VAL A 8 -1.52 -18.89 15.93
N ALA A 9 -2.28 -19.66 15.15
CA ALA A 9 -3.23 -19.13 14.17
C ALA A 9 -4.31 -18.25 14.81
N VAL A 10 -4.85 -18.68 15.96
CA VAL A 10 -5.84 -17.91 16.73
C VAL A 10 -5.23 -16.63 17.30
N TYR A 11 -4.00 -16.70 17.81
CA TYR A 11 -3.26 -15.53 18.28
C TYR A 11 -3.03 -14.50 17.16
N PHE A 12 -2.56 -14.94 15.99
CA PHE A 12 -2.40 -14.06 14.82
C PHE A 12 -3.73 -13.47 14.36
N ALA A 13 -4.80 -14.26 14.30
CA ALA A 13 -6.12 -13.77 13.92
C ALA A 13 -6.62 -12.68 14.88
N LYS A 14 -6.43 -12.87 16.19
CA LYS A 14 -6.78 -11.87 17.20
C LYS A 14 -5.94 -10.60 17.05
N MET A 15 -4.63 -10.72 16.92
CA MET A 15 -3.73 -9.58 16.74
C MET A 15 -4.07 -8.80 15.46
N LEU A 16 -4.34 -9.49 14.34
CA LEU A 16 -4.79 -8.84 13.10
C LEU A 16 -6.14 -8.16 13.28
N SER A 17 -7.09 -8.81 13.95
CA SER A 17 -8.40 -8.23 14.27
C SER A 17 -8.24 -6.94 15.08
N GLU A 18 -7.38 -6.95 16.10
CA GLU A 18 -7.07 -5.77 16.92
C GLU A 18 -6.39 -4.67 16.09
N MET A 19 -5.42 -5.04 15.24
CA MET A 19 -4.75 -4.09 14.34
C MET A 19 -5.72 -3.44 13.36
N TYR A 20 -6.60 -4.20 12.71
CA TYR A 20 -7.58 -3.65 11.75
C TYR A 20 -8.74 -2.91 12.41
N SER A 21 -8.96 -3.10 13.72
CA SER A 21 -9.96 -2.35 14.49
C SER A 21 -9.50 -0.92 14.81
N ASP A 22 -8.20 -0.65 14.72
CA ASP A 22 -7.64 0.70 14.84
C ASP A 22 -7.83 1.47 13.51
N GLU A 23 -8.51 2.62 13.60
CA GLU A 23 -8.80 3.47 12.45
C GLU A 23 -7.53 3.97 11.75
N GLN A 24 -6.45 4.24 12.50
CA GLN A 24 -5.18 4.68 11.93
C GLN A 24 -4.53 3.55 11.11
N ASN A 25 -4.53 2.32 11.64
CA ASN A 25 -4.02 1.16 10.92
C ASN A 25 -4.83 0.88 9.65
N SER A 26 -6.16 1.02 9.72
CA SER A 26 -7.04 0.92 8.55
C SER A 26 -6.67 1.93 7.46
N LEU A 27 -6.40 3.19 7.86
CA LEU A 27 -5.94 4.23 6.94
C LEU A 27 -4.56 3.89 6.32
N TYR A 28 -3.61 3.35 7.10
CA TYR A 28 -2.30 2.93 6.57
C TYR A 28 -2.45 1.82 5.53
N VAL A 29 -3.33 0.85 5.81
CA VAL A 29 -3.62 -0.25 4.89
C VAL A 29 -4.25 0.29 3.61
N GLN A 30 -5.24 1.19 3.69
CA GLN A 30 -5.85 1.82 2.51
C GLN A 30 -4.83 2.54 1.62
N PHE A 31 -3.87 3.24 2.22
CA PHE A 31 -2.79 3.88 1.46
C PHE A 31 -1.88 2.87 0.75
N LEU A 32 -1.57 1.75 1.41
CA LEU A 32 -0.65 0.73 0.89
C LEU A 32 -1.29 -0.26 -0.10
N ILE A 33 -2.60 -0.51 0.00
CA ILE A 33 -3.34 -1.50 -0.80
C ILE A 33 -2.95 -1.48 -2.29
N PRO A 34 -2.93 -0.33 -3.00
CA PRO A 34 -2.67 -0.36 -4.43
C PRO A 34 -1.21 -0.69 -4.78
N ILE A 35 -0.26 -0.50 -3.85
CA ILE A 35 1.13 -0.97 -4.02
C ILE A 35 1.20 -2.48 -3.81
N VAL A 36 0.57 -2.94 -2.73
CA VAL A 36 0.56 -4.36 -2.35
C VAL A 36 -0.13 -5.20 -3.42
N ASP A 37 -1.25 -4.74 -3.96
CA ASP A 37 -1.99 -5.46 -5.00
C ASP A 37 -1.16 -5.65 -6.28
N GLU A 38 -0.47 -4.61 -6.75
CA GLU A 38 0.41 -4.70 -7.92
C GLU A 38 1.63 -5.58 -7.62
N PHE A 39 2.21 -5.48 -6.43
CA PHE A 39 3.32 -6.35 -6.02
C PHE A 39 2.90 -7.82 -5.96
N VAL A 40 1.71 -8.14 -5.42
CA VAL A 40 1.19 -9.50 -5.35
C VAL A 40 0.97 -10.08 -6.75
N LYS A 41 0.49 -9.28 -7.71
CA LYS A 41 0.37 -9.72 -9.11
C LYS A 41 1.73 -10.07 -9.69
N LEU A 42 2.72 -9.18 -9.54
CA LEU A 42 4.08 -9.40 -10.00
C LEU A 42 4.72 -10.64 -9.36
N ASN A 43 4.57 -10.79 -8.04
CA ASN A 43 5.11 -11.91 -7.28
C ASN A 43 4.56 -13.26 -7.78
N LYS A 44 3.28 -13.34 -8.15
CA LYS A 44 2.71 -14.55 -8.76
C LYS A 44 3.35 -14.91 -10.09
N VAL A 45 3.77 -13.93 -10.88
CA VAL A 45 4.47 -14.21 -12.14
C VAL A 45 5.88 -14.71 -11.87
N LEU A 46 6.59 -14.09 -10.92
CA LEU A 46 7.93 -14.48 -10.49
C LEU A 46 8.00 -15.88 -9.85
N GLN A 47 6.90 -16.36 -9.28
CA GLN A 47 6.82 -17.71 -8.70
C GLN A 47 6.61 -18.83 -9.73
N ASN A 48 6.37 -18.50 -11.00
CA ASN A 48 6.29 -19.53 -12.05
C ASN A 48 7.69 -20.01 -12.42
N GLU A 49 7.84 -21.31 -12.70
CA GLU A 49 9.13 -21.91 -13.09
C GLU A 49 9.61 -21.44 -14.46
N ASP A 50 8.69 -21.11 -15.37
CA ASP A 50 8.97 -20.58 -16.72
C ASP A 50 7.97 -19.45 -17.07
N PRO A 51 8.18 -18.23 -16.55
CA PRO A 51 7.28 -17.11 -16.83
C PRO A 51 7.50 -16.58 -18.25
N ASP A 52 6.39 -16.34 -18.97
CA ASP A 52 6.43 -15.65 -20.26
C ASP A 52 7.14 -14.27 -20.11
N PRO A 53 8.26 -14.03 -20.82
CA PRO A 53 9.04 -12.81 -20.65
C PRO A 53 8.25 -11.54 -20.97
N SER A 54 7.32 -11.61 -21.93
CA SER A 54 6.50 -10.46 -22.34
C SER A 54 5.52 -10.07 -21.22
N LYS A 55 4.86 -11.07 -20.61
CA LYS A 55 4.01 -10.88 -19.43
C LYS A 55 4.80 -10.36 -18.23
N LEU A 56 5.97 -10.94 -17.97
CA LEU A 56 6.83 -10.49 -16.88
C LEU A 56 7.20 -9.02 -17.02
N PHE A 57 7.63 -8.61 -18.22
CA PHE A 57 7.95 -7.21 -18.51
C PHE A 57 6.74 -6.29 -18.32
N LYS A 58 5.57 -6.70 -18.81
CA LYS A 58 4.33 -5.92 -18.66
C LYS A 58 3.94 -5.72 -17.19
N ASP A 59 4.02 -6.77 -16.39
CA ASP A 59 3.63 -6.74 -14.98
C ASP A 59 4.66 -5.94 -14.15
N PHE A 60 5.95 -6.05 -14.45
CA PHE A 60 6.99 -5.17 -13.88
C PHE A 60 6.75 -3.71 -14.26
N SER A 61 6.45 -3.44 -15.53
CA SER A 61 6.23 -2.08 -16.00
C SER A 61 5.01 -1.46 -15.33
N SER A 62 3.95 -2.25 -15.13
CA SER A 62 2.74 -1.81 -14.42
C SER A 62 3.05 -1.47 -12.96
N PHE A 63 3.86 -2.29 -12.29
CA PHE A 63 4.31 -2.02 -10.91
C PHE A 63 5.14 -0.74 -10.82
N VAL A 64 6.09 -0.53 -11.73
CA VAL A 64 6.91 0.70 -11.78
C VAL A 64 6.04 1.93 -12.02
N VAL A 65 5.14 1.89 -12.99
CA VAL A 65 4.21 3.00 -13.28
C VAL A 65 3.30 3.28 -12.08
N CYS A 66 2.86 2.25 -11.35
CA CYS A 66 2.11 2.41 -10.10
C CYS A 66 2.91 3.23 -9.08
N LEU A 67 4.20 2.96 -8.91
CA LEU A 67 5.06 3.76 -8.02
C LEU A 67 5.25 5.19 -8.55
N LEU A 68 5.51 5.36 -9.86
CA LEU A 68 5.72 6.66 -10.49
C LEU A 68 4.51 7.59 -10.32
N HIS A 69 3.28 7.09 -10.44
CA HIS A 69 2.06 7.89 -10.24
C HIS A 69 1.97 8.58 -8.87
N ARG A 70 2.74 8.13 -7.88
CA ARG A 70 2.73 8.73 -6.52
C ARG A 70 3.69 9.91 -6.39
N ILE A 71 4.69 10.00 -7.25
CA ILE A 71 5.80 10.95 -7.13
C ILE A 71 6.05 11.79 -8.39
N VAL A 72 5.53 11.38 -9.56
CA VAL A 72 5.66 12.07 -10.85
C VAL A 72 4.34 12.76 -11.21
N LEU A 73 4.43 13.91 -11.91
CA LEU A 73 3.27 14.66 -12.37
C LEU A 73 2.30 13.78 -13.19
N PRO A 74 0.98 13.87 -12.96
CA PRO A 74 -0.01 13.17 -13.78
C PRO A 74 0.18 13.47 -15.27
N GLY A 75 0.27 12.44 -16.10
CA GLY A 75 0.53 12.55 -17.54
C GLY A 75 1.99 12.33 -17.96
N HIS A 76 2.94 12.35 -17.01
CA HIS A 76 4.35 12.04 -17.27
C HIS A 76 4.78 10.69 -16.69
N ALA A 77 3.96 10.05 -15.86
CA ALA A 77 4.26 8.74 -15.28
C ALA A 77 4.14 7.62 -16.33
N SER A 78 5.28 7.26 -16.93
CA SER A 78 5.40 6.13 -17.85
C SER A 78 6.71 5.38 -17.62
N ILE A 79 6.83 4.18 -18.19
CA ILE A 79 8.02 3.33 -18.01
C ILE A 79 9.30 4.00 -18.55
N ASP A 80 9.17 4.82 -19.60
CA ASP A 80 10.27 5.47 -20.31
C ASP A 80 10.41 6.96 -19.93
N CYS A 81 9.73 7.42 -18.88
CA CYS A 81 9.77 8.84 -18.52
C CYS A 81 11.10 9.23 -17.87
N ASP A 82 11.56 10.43 -18.21
CA ASP A 82 12.57 11.15 -17.43
C ASP A 82 11.91 11.66 -16.14
N TRP A 83 11.70 10.75 -15.20
CA TRP A 83 10.97 11.02 -13.98
C TRP A 83 11.64 12.10 -13.13
N GLU A 84 12.97 12.22 -13.16
CA GLU A 84 13.74 13.21 -12.40
C GLU A 84 13.32 14.64 -12.76
N SER A 85 13.09 14.90 -14.05
CA SER A 85 12.61 16.21 -14.54
C SER A 85 11.14 16.50 -14.23
N HIS A 86 10.36 15.50 -13.83
CA HIS A 86 8.90 15.59 -13.64
C HIS A 86 8.44 15.19 -12.24
N VAL A 87 9.38 15.08 -11.29
CA VAL A 87 9.05 14.80 -9.89
C VAL A 87 8.19 15.94 -9.35
N MET A 88 7.07 15.58 -8.75
CA MET A 88 6.21 16.53 -8.08
C MET A 88 6.93 17.10 -6.86
N HIS A 89 6.65 18.37 -6.54
CA HIS A 89 7.06 18.91 -5.26
C HIS A 89 6.47 18.04 -4.13
N VAL A 90 7.22 17.78 -3.05
CA VAL A 90 6.83 16.87 -1.96
C VAL A 90 5.41 17.12 -1.38
N ARG A 91 4.96 18.38 -1.42
CA ARG A 91 3.61 18.80 -0.98
C ARG A 91 2.49 18.43 -1.95
N ALA A 92 2.83 18.26 -3.23
CA ALA A 92 1.92 17.89 -4.30
C ALA A 92 1.90 16.37 -4.54
N CYS A 93 2.99 15.66 -4.20
CA CYS A 93 2.99 14.21 -4.23
C CYS A 93 1.84 13.65 -3.39
N GLN A 94 1.10 12.68 -3.93
CA GLN A 94 0.12 11.91 -3.16
C GLN A 94 0.83 10.87 -2.28
N LEU A 95 1.71 11.35 -1.39
CA LEU A 95 2.34 10.57 -0.32
C LEU A 95 1.39 10.47 0.89
N GLY A 96 0.12 10.21 0.62
CA GLY A 96 -0.89 10.13 1.66
C GLY A 96 -1.28 11.48 2.24
N SER A 97 -1.43 12.53 1.43
CA SER A 97 -2.04 13.79 1.88
C SER A 97 -3.49 13.57 2.35
N VAL A 98 -4.28 12.85 1.55
CA VAL A 98 -5.64 12.38 1.93
C VAL A 98 -5.59 11.52 3.20
N PHE A 99 -4.59 10.65 3.29
CA PHE A 99 -4.33 9.82 4.48
C PHE A 99 -3.99 10.68 5.71
N ARG A 100 -3.16 11.71 5.57
CA ARG A 100 -2.77 12.65 6.63
C ARG A 100 -3.95 13.49 7.10
N ASP A 101 -4.79 13.96 6.19
CA ASP A 101 -6.00 14.70 6.51
C ASP A 101 -7.03 13.80 7.22
N ALA A 102 -7.10 12.52 6.86
CA ALA A 102 -7.93 11.53 7.53
C ALA A 102 -7.40 11.20 8.94
N LEU A 103 -6.09 11.00 9.10
CA LEU A 103 -5.43 10.81 10.41
C LEU A 103 -5.65 12.01 11.36
N GLY A 104 -5.57 13.23 10.83
CA GLY A 104 -5.84 14.43 11.61
C GLY A 104 -7.28 14.50 12.13
N LYS A 105 -8.23 13.90 11.42
CA LYS A 105 -9.64 13.82 11.84
C LYS A 105 -9.88 12.69 12.85
N SER A 106 -9.26 11.52 12.66
CA SER A 106 -9.42 10.38 13.59
C SER A 106 -8.80 10.66 14.96
N SER A 107 -7.65 11.35 15.00
CA SER A 107 -7.03 11.79 16.26
C SER A 107 -7.90 12.80 17.04
N LEU A 108 -8.61 13.70 16.35
CA LEU A 108 -9.55 14.64 16.98
C LEU A 108 -10.83 13.98 17.54
N SER A 109 -11.24 12.82 17.01
CA SER A 109 -12.39 12.06 17.56
C SER A 109 -12.05 11.34 18.86
N ASP A 110 -10.81 10.92 19.06
CA ASP A 110 -10.39 10.23 20.29
C ASP A 110 -10.25 11.21 21.47
N GLU A 111 -9.79 12.45 21.24
CA GLU A 111 -9.72 13.48 22.29
C GLU A 111 -11.11 13.87 22.83
N ARG A 112 -12.13 13.86 21.97
CA ARG A 112 -13.53 14.16 22.37
C ARG A 112 -14.19 13.03 23.15
N LYS A 113 -13.77 11.78 22.95
CA LYS A 113 -14.25 10.62 23.74
C LYS A 113 -13.65 10.57 25.14
N ASN A 114 -12.45 11.12 25.33
CA ASN A 114 -11.76 11.15 26.63
C ASN A 114 -12.19 12.31 27.56
N HIS A 115 -13.03 13.23 27.07
CA HIS A 115 -13.52 14.40 27.83
C HIS A 115 -15.04 14.36 28.07
N SER A 116 -15.68 13.22 27.85
CA SER A 116 -17.12 13.02 28.09
C SER A 116 -17.37 11.78 28.95
#